data_AF-A0A9D5B1E6-F1
#
_entry.id   AF-A0A9D5B1E6-F1
#
_cell.length_a   1.000
_cell.length_b   1.000
_cell.length_c   1.000
_cell.angle_alpha   90.00
_cell.angle_beta   90.00
_cell.angle_gamma   90.00
#
_symmetry.space_group_name_H-M   'P 1'
#
loop_
_entity.id
_entity.type
_entity.pdbx_description
1 polymer ?
#
loop_
_entity_poly.entity_id
_entity_poly.type
_entity_poly.pdbx_seq_one_letter_code
_entity_poly.pdbx_strand_id
1 'polypeptide(L)'
;MYSYGLQKILTDHEPYHHNYAQMLSALSTCLLFMSGFYQGWDDPYVPRTHEGLLKWKYPEMNSVDFHFEVGADGRPLLFLFERGKKKLMEGNTVIFKDSEDISSYSGRIIECYWDAAEHHWVCMRIRADKATPNEINTYRKVMRSIKDNITEEVVLKEINEIIRLPLYADRIQRDIKAHQHMVSSRRK
;
A
#
# COMPACT_ATOMS: atom_id res chain seq x y z
N MET A 1 -15.49 -15.50 0.39
CA MET A 1 -16.25 -14.48 -0.34
C MET A 1 -15.30 -13.37 -0.81
N TYR A 2 -14.42 -13.69 -1.76
CA TYR A 2 -13.68 -12.75 -2.63
C TYR A 2 -13.23 -13.56 -3.86
N SER A 3 -14.19 -13.91 -4.73
CA SER A 3 -13.94 -14.73 -5.93
C SER A 3 -14.75 -14.30 -7.16
N TYR A 4 -15.50 -13.19 -7.10
CA TYR A 4 -16.37 -12.79 -8.21
C TYR A 4 -16.00 -11.45 -8.88
N GLY A 5 -15.01 -10.71 -8.36
CA GLY A 5 -14.56 -9.45 -8.96
C GLY A 5 -13.56 -9.60 -10.10
N LEU A 6 -12.64 -10.57 -10.00
CA LEU A 6 -11.55 -10.77 -10.97
C LEU A 6 -11.99 -11.43 -12.27
N GLN A 7 -13.10 -12.16 -12.27
CA GLN A 7 -13.56 -12.90 -13.45
C GLN A 7 -14.32 -12.01 -14.44
N LYS A 8 -14.86 -10.87 -13.99
CA LYS A 8 -15.59 -9.91 -14.83
C LYS A 8 -14.67 -8.97 -15.63
N ILE A 9 -13.46 -8.72 -15.12
CA ILE A 9 -12.44 -7.91 -15.80
C ILE A 9 -11.77 -8.69 -16.95
N LEU A 10 -11.78 -10.03 -16.89
CA LEU A 10 -11.20 -10.90 -17.92
C LEU A 10 -12.15 -11.24 -19.08
N THR A 11 -13.46 -10.99 -18.96
CA THR A 11 -14.45 -11.44 -19.96
C THR A 11 -14.95 -10.37 -20.92
N ASP A 12 -14.81 -9.07 -20.61
CA ASP A 12 -15.45 -8.01 -21.41
C ASP A 12 -14.54 -7.34 -22.46
N HIS A 13 -13.30 -7.81 -22.66
CA HIS A 13 -12.42 -7.27 -23.71
C HIS A 13 -11.52 -8.33 -24.39
N GLU A 14 -12.10 -9.22 -25.22
CA GLU A 14 -11.34 -9.99 -26.22
C GLU A 14 -11.36 -9.25 -27.58
N PRO A 15 -10.24 -9.12 -28.33
CA PRO A 15 -9.22 -10.16 -28.49
C PRO A 15 -7.76 -9.66 -28.51
N TYR A 16 -7.14 -9.47 -27.33
CA TYR A 16 -5.68 -9.29 -27.21
C TYR A 16 -5.07 -10.18 -26.09
N HIS A 17 -5.71 -11.31 -25.82
CA HIS A 17 -5.61 -11.98 -24.52
C HIS A 17 -4.49 -13.01 -24.35
N HIS A 18 -3.66 -13.30 -25.34
CA HIS A 18 -2.58 -14.27 -25.13
C HIS A 18 -1.31 -13.68 -24.48
N ASN A 19 -1.03 -12.38 -24.70
CA ASN A 19 0.15 -11.71 -24.12
C ASN A 19 -0.13 -11.03 -22.78
N TYR A 20 -1.35 -10.51 -22.54
CA TYR A 20 -1.70 -9.88 -21.26
C TYR A 20 -1.78 -10.89 -20.11
N ALA A 21 -2.34 -12.08 -20.36
CA ALA A 21 -2.37 -13.15 -19.35
C ALA A 21 -0.96 -13.67 -19.02
N GLN A 22 -0.02 -13.67 -19.98
CA GLN A 22 1.38 -14.05 -19.74
C GLN A 22 2.20 -12.93 -19.07
N MET A 23 1.93 -11.66 -19.37
CA MET A 23 2.57 -10.53 -18.72
C MET A 23 2.08 -10.36 -17.28
N LEU A 24 0.77 -10.52 -17.05
CA LEU A 24 0.20 -10.58 -15.71
C LEU A 24 0.57 -11.87 -14.99
N SER A 25 0.83 -13.00 -15.66
CA SER A 25 1.34 -14.21 -15.00
C SER A 25 2.82 -14.10 -14.62
N ALA A 26 3.64 -13.43 -15.44
CA ALA A 26 5.04 -13.11 -15.14
C ALA A 26 5.15 -12.07 -14.02
N LEU A 27 4.25 -11.10 -14.00
CA LEU A 27 4.07 -10.20 -12.86
C LEU A 27 3.55 -11.00 -11.65
N SER A 28 2.56 -11.86 -11.79
CA SER A 28 1.99 -12.71 -10.71
C SER A 28 2.99 -13.71 -10.11
N THR A 29 4.04 -14.11 -10.85
CA THR A 29 5.12 -14.95 -10.29
C THR A 29 6.22 -14.15 -9.57
N CYS A 30 6.30 -12.83 -9.77
CA CYS A 30 7.20 -11.94 -9.01
C CYS A 30 6.47 -11.03 -8.00
N LEU A 31 5.14 -10.95 -8.08
CA LEU A 31 4.27 -10.15 -7.22
C LEU A 31 3.82 -10.98 -6.03
N LEU A 32 4.60 -10.91 -4.95
CA LEU A 32 4.01 -11.03 -3.61
C LEU A 32 2.91 -9.97 -3.49
N PHE A 33 1.67 -10.45 -3.56
CA PHE A 33 0.40 -9.77 -3.86
C PHE A 33 -0.02 -8.59 -2.94
N MET A 34 0.89 -7.95 -2.20
CA MET A 34 0.52 -7.02 -1.13
C MET A 34 1.35 -5.73 -1.04
N SER A 35 2.38 -5.51 -1.86
CA SER A 35 3.41 -4.51 -1.51
C SER A 35 3.73 -3.37 -2.50
N GLY A 36 3.19 -3.39 -3.72
CA GLY A 36 3.14 -2.19 -4.60
C GLY A 36 4.45 -1.41 -4.79
N PHE A 37 5.59 -2.08 -4.88
CA PHE A 37 6.89 -1.44 -5.10
C PHE A 37 7.15 -1.22 -6.61
N TYR A 38 7.64 -0.03 -6.98
CA TYR A 38 8.02 0.33 -8.34
C TYR A 38 9.43 0.91 -8.36
N GLN A 39 10.26 0.42 -9.27
CA GLN A 39 11.65 0.85 -9.47
C GLN A 39 11.93 0.90 -10.97
N GLY A 40 12.78 1.84 -11.41
CA GLY A 40 13.27 1.86 -12.78
C GLY A 40 14.06 0.60 -13.10
N TRP A 41 13.90 0.06 -14.32
CA TRP A 41 14.55 -1.19 -14.71
C TRP A 41 16.08 -1.11 -14.59
N ASP A 42 16.66 0.01 -15.02
CA ASP A 42 18.10 0.21 -15.06
C ASP A 42 18.62 1.03 -13.86
N ASP A 43 17.79 1.24 -12.83
CA ASP A 43 18.20 1.99 -11.64
C ASP A 43 19.23 1.17 -10.84
N PRO A 44 20.43 1.72 -10.56
CA PRO A 44 21.40 1.05 -9.72
C PRO A 44 20.88 0.94 -8.28
N TYR A 45 21.38 -0.04 -7.54
CA TYR A 45 21.10 -0.12 -6.11
C TYR A 45 21.64 1.12 -5.39
N VAL A 46 20.78 1.78 -4.61
CA VAL A 46 21.15 2.94 -3.78
C VAL A 46 20.96 2.58 -2.31
N PRO A 47 22.00 2.67 -1.46
CA PRO A 47 21.86 2.39 -0.04
C PRO A 47 21.02 3.46 0.66
N ARG A 48 20.23 3.04 1.67
CA ARG A 48 19.30 3.87 2.46
C ARG A 48 18.07 4.32 1.65
N THR A 49 17.66 5.58 1.78
CA THR A 49 16.48 6.13 1.09
C THR A 49 16.81 6.39 -0.37
N HIS A 50 16.04 5.77 -1.26
CA HIS A 50 16.12 5.97 -2.71
C HIS A 50 14.84 6.65 -3.18
N GLU A 51 14.97 7.81 -3.83
CA GLU A 51 13.81 8.58 -4.29
C GLU A 51 13.13 7.96 -5.52
N GLY A 52 13.87 7.18 -6.32
CA GLY A 52 13.29 6.43 -7.46
C GLY A 52 12.62 5.11 -7.06
N LEU A 53 12.73 4.68 -5.79
CA LEU A 53 12.06 3.48 -5.30
C LEU A 53 10.71 3.90 -4.72
N LEU A 54 9.67 3.73 -5.52
CA LEU A 54 8.32 4.11 -5.16
C LEU A 54 7.61 2.92 -4.49
N LYS A 55 6.68 3.25 -3.60
CA LYS A 55 5.75 2.28 -3.02
C LYS A 55 4.36 2.88 -3.06
N TRP A 56 3.40 2.12 -3.57
CA TRP A 56 2.00 2.45 -3.52
C TRP A 56 1.27 1.48 -2.60
N LYS A 57 0.29 2.03 -1.86
CA LYS A 57 -0.56 1.29 -0.93
C LYS A 57 -1.97 1.83 -1.05
N TYR A 58 -2.95 0.95 -0.92
CA TYR A 58 -4.34 1.36 -0.73
C TYR A 58 -4.48 2.30 0.48
N PRO A 59 -5.41 3.27 0.45
CA PRO A 59 -5.61 4.22 1.55
C PRO A 59 -5.79 3.54 2.92
N GLU A 60 -6.55 2.45 2.98
CA GLU A 60 -6.78 1.66 4.19
C GLU A 60 -5.53 0.92 4.70
N MET A 61 -4.49 0.79 3.87
CA MET A 61 -3.19 0.23 4.24
C MET A 61 -2.18 1.31 4.65
N ASN A 62 -2.53 2.59 4.53
CA ASN A 62 -1.76 3.71 5.05
C ASN A 62 -2.14 3.93 6.52
N SER A 63 -1.48 3.17 7.39
CA SER A 63 -1.73 3.18 8.82
C SER A 63 -0.71 3.99 9.62
N VAL A 64 -1.13 4.43 10.80
CA VAL A 64 -0.28 5.05 11.82
C VAL A 64 -0.43 4.28 13.13
N ASP A 65 0.68 4.00 13.79
CA ASP A 65 0.65 3.43 15.14
C ASP A 65 0.60 4.55 16.19
N PHE A 66 -0.51 4.66 16.90
CA PHE A 66 -0.71 5.60 18.00
C PHE A 66 -0.58 4.91 19.34
N HIS A 67 -0.14 5.64 20.35
CA HIS A 67 -0.35 5.23 21.74
C HIS A 67 -1.72 5.75 22.15
N PHE A 68 -2.59 4.86 22.60
CA PHE A 68 -3.95 5.19 22.98
C PHE A 68 -4.10 5.28 24.49
N GLU A 69 -4.84 6.27 24.97
CA GLU A 69 -5.31 6.33 26.36
C GLU A 69 -6.75 6.79 26.41
N VAL A 70 -7.45 6.41 27.47
CA VAL A 70 -8.74 6.98 27.84
C VAL A 70 -8.50 8.07 28.88
N GLY A 71 -8.92 9.31 28.58
CA GLY A 71 -8.83 10.43 29.50
C GLY A 71 -9.72 10.25 30.75
N ALA A 72 -9.49 11.07 31.77
CA ALA A 72 -10.29 11.03 33.01
C ALA A 72 -11.79 11.31 32.77
N ASP A 73 -12.11 12.03 31.70
CA ASP A 73 -13.45 12.33 31.19
C ASP A 73 -14.00 11.23 30.26
N GLY A 74 -13.32 10.10 30.12
CA GLY A 74 -13.70 9.00 29.24
C GLY A 74 -13.37 9.26 27.77
N ARG A 75 -12.76 10.40 27.42
CA ARG A 75 -12.48 10.71 26.01
C ARG A 75 -11.31 9.91 25.46
N PRO A 76 -11.36 9.46 24.20
CA PRO A 76 -10.23 8.82 23.54
C PRO A 76 -9.11 9.83 23.27
N LEU A 77 -7.87 9.47 23.61
CA LEU A 77 -6.68 10.29 23.40
C LEU A 77 -5.65 9.52 22.56
N LEU A 78 -5.23 10.11 21.45
CA LEU A 78 -4.20 9.57 20.56
C LEU A 78 -2.89 10.31 20.74
N PHE A 79 -1.79 9.56 20.83
CA PHE A 79 -0.48 10.15 20.98
C PHE A 79 0.54 9.59 20.00
N LEU A 80 1.46 10.46 19.60
CA LEU A 80 2.64 10.15 18.80
C LEU A 80 3.91 10.52 19.57
N PHE A 81 5.07 10.18 19.02
CA PHE A 81 6.34 10.70 19.51
C PHE A 81 6.77 11.94 18.73
N GLU A 82 7.35 12.89 19.45
CA GLU A 82 8.10 14.00 18.89
C GLU A 82 9.32 14.25 19.78
N ARG A 83 10.52 14.04 19.23
CA ARG A 83 11.80 14.23 19.95
C ARG A 83 11.88 13.40 21.24
N GLY A 84 11.44 12.14 21.18
CA GLY A 84 11.48 11.20 22.30
C GLY A 84 10.44 11.45 23.39
N LYS A 85 9.50 12.38 23.18
CA LYS A 85 8.40 12.65 24.11
C LYS A 85 7.06 12.33 23.48
N LYS A 86 6.13 11.88 24.32
CA LYS A 86 4.73 11.65 23.96
C LYS A 86 4.06 13.00 23.67
N LYS A 87 3.42 13.12 22.50
CA LYS A 87 2.70 14.31 22.04
C LYS A 87 1.25 13.95 21.74
N LEU A 88 0.33 14.70 22.33
CA LEU A 88 -1.11 14.54 22.10
C LEU A 88 -1.48 15.03 20.69
N MET A 89 -2.30 14.25 19.99
CA MET A 89 -2.88 14.60 18.70
C MET A 89 -4.24 15.26 18.94
N GLU A 90 -4.21 16.57 19.20
CA GLU A 90 -5.43 17.35 19.45
C GLU A 90 -6.40 17.28 18.26
N GLY A 91 -7.70 17.24 18.56
CA GLY A 91 -8.76 17.21 17.55
C GLY A 91 -8.88 15.91 16.75
N ASN A 92 -8.04 14.90 16.99
CA ASN A 92 -8.14 13.61 16.32
C ASN A 92 -9.00 12.66 17.15
N THR A 93 -10.00 12.05 16.51
CA THR A 93 -10.85 11.01 17.10
C THR A 93 -10.48 9.64 16.56
N VAL A 94 -10.81 8.58 17.31
CA VAL A 94 -10.63 7.18 16.90
C VAL A 94 -11.89 6.37 17.17
N ILE A 95 -12.24 5.49 16.23
CA ILE A 95 -13.34 4.53 16.32
C ILE A 95 -12.78 3.12 16.41
N PHE A 96 -13.39 2.30 17.27
CA PHE A 96 -13.07 0.87 17.43
C PHE A 96 -14.25 0.06 16.90
N LYS A 97 -14.04 -0.72 15.85
CA LYS A 97 -15.11 -1.47 15.18
C LYS A 97 -15.54 -2.73 15.96
N ASP A 98 -14.61 -3.33 16.70
CA ASP A 98 -14.79 -4.67 17.29
C ASP A 98 -15.00 -4.65 18.81
N SER A 99 -15.21 -3.49 19.43
CA SER A 99 -15.33 -3.41 20.90
C SER A 99 -16.17 -2.23 21.36
N GLU A 100 -17.12 -2.52 22.24
CA GLU A 100 -17.90 -1.52 22.97
C GLU A 100 -17.08 -0.88 24.12
N ASP A 101 -16.06 -1.57 24.64
CA ASP A 101 -15.20 -1.08 25.73
C ASP A 101 -13.80 -0.67 25.24
N ILE A 102 -13.67 0.61 24.93
CA ILE A 102 -12.40 1.24 24.55
C ILE A 102 -11.35 1.20 25.66
N SER A 103 -11.74 1.02 26.93
CA SER A 103 -10.82 1.01 28.07
C SER A 103 -9.79 -0.12 27.99
N SER A 104 -10.17 -1.25 27.37
CA SER A 104 -9.30 -2.41 27.14
C SER A 104 -8.06 -2.10 26.27
N TYR A 105 -8.14 -1.04 25.46
CA TYR A 105 -7.05 -0.56 24.58
C TYR A 105 -6.14 0.46 25.27
N SER A 106 -6.56 1.03 26.41
CA SER A 106 -5.83 2.10 27.10
C SER A 106 -4.43 1.65 27.49
N GLY A 107 -3.43 2.51 27.24
CA GLY A 107 -2.01 2.22 27.49
C GLY A 107 -1.34 1.36 26.41
N ARG A 108 -2.03 0.98 25.33
CA ARG A 108 -1.47 0.14 24.26
C ARG A 108 -1.15 0.96 23.01
N ILE A 109 -0.25 0.41 22.20
CA ILE A 109 -0.08 0.88 20.83
C ILE A 109 -1.17 0.27 19.96
N ILE A 110 -1.90 1.10 19.24
CA ILE A 110 -2.94 0.69 18.27
C ILE A 110 -2.53 1.15 16.88
N GLU A 111 -2.74 0.29 15.89
CA GLU A 111 -2.59 0.63 14.49
C GLU A 111 -3.93 1.14 13.96
N CYS A 112 -3.93 2.31 13.32
CA CYS A 112 -5.15 2.91 12.79
C CYS A 112 -4.96 3.35 11.33
N TYR A 113 -6.00 3.23 10.52
CA TYR A 113 -6.07 3.88 9.21
C TYR A 113 -6.98 5.11 9.27
N TRP A 114 -6.83 6.02 8.31
CA TRP A 114 -7.66 7.22 8.22
C TRP A 114 -8.89 6.95 7.36
N ASP A 115 -10.07 7.15 7.93
CA ASP A 115 -11.31 7.21 7.15
C ASP A 115 -11.46 8.63 6.58
N ALA A 116 -11.24 8.77 5.28
CA ALA A 116 -11.31 10.06 4.61
C ALA A 116 -12.75 10.59 4.46
N ALA A 117 -13.76 9.71 4.46
CA ALA A 117 -15.15 10.12 4.31
C ALA A 117 -15.70 10.69 5.63
N GLU A 118 -15.40 10.02 6.73
CA GLU A 118 -15.92 10.36 8.06
C GLU A 118 -14.93 11.15 8.93
N HIS A 119 -13.76 11.49 8.38
CA HIS A 119 -12.72 12.31 9.00
C HIS A 119 -12.28 11.85 10.40
N HIS A 120 -12.07 10.54 10.58
CA HIS A 120 -11.59 9.98 11.83
C HIS A 120 -10.63 8.81 11.62
N TRP A 121 -9.87 8.48 12.67
CA TRP A 121 -9.06 7.27 12.69
C TRP A 121 -9.90 6.05 13.02
N VAL A 122 -9.62 4.93 12.36
CA VAL A 122 -10.26 3.65 12.69
C VAL A 122 -9.20 2.70 13.18
N CYS A 123 -9.37 2.20 14.41
CA CYS A 123 -8.48 1.18 14.98
C CYS A 123 -8.63 -0.13 14.21
N MET A 124 -7.49 -0.68 13.78
CA MET A 124 -7.39 -1.94 13.07
C MET A 124 -7.00 -3.07 14.03
N ARG A 125 -5.97 -2.86 14.83
CA ARG A 125 -5.42 -3.87 15.74
C ARG A 125 -4.55 -3.25 16.83
N ILE A 126 -4.31 -4.05 17.87
CA ILE A 126 -3.30 -3.77 18.89
C ILE A 126 -1.93 -4.21 18.38
N ARG A 127 -0.91 -3.38 18.61
CA ARG A 127 0.50 -3.60 18.24
C ARG A 127 1.34 -3.96 19.45
N ALA A 128 1.17 -5.18 19.96
CA ALA A 128 1.96 -5.69 21.10
C ALA A 128 3.46 -5.84 20.77
N ASP A 129 3.83 -5.87 19.49
CA ASP A 129 5.21 -5.89 19.01
C ASP A 129 5.91 -4.53 19.11
N LYS A 130 5.18 -3.44 19.38
CA LYS A 130 5.73 -2.09 19.44
C LYS A 130 5.70 -1.54 20.86
N ALA A 131 6.87 -1.14 21.35
CA ALA A 131 7.00 -0.44 22.62
C ALA A 131 6.60 1.05 22.53
N THR A 132 6.67 1.65 21.33
CA THR A 132 6.48 3.10 21.13
C THR A 132 5.57 3.37 19.93
N PRO A 133 4.80 4.49 19.95
CA PRO A 133 4.04 4.92 18.79
C PRO A 133 4.96 5.40 17.67
N ASN A 134 4.37 5.77 16.53
CA ASN A 134 5.11 6.40 15.45
C ASN A 134 5.59 7.80 15.82
N GLU A 135 6.69 8.21 15.20
CA GLU A 135 7.16 9.60 15.22
C GLU A 135 6.23 10.49 14.38
N ILE A 136 6.11 11.75 14.77
CA ILE A 136 5.26 12.74 14.09
C ILE A 136 5.64 12.92 12.61
N ASN A 137 6.92 12.72 12.27
CA ASN A 137 7.37 12.78 10.87
C ASN A 137 6.82 11.62 10.03
N THR A 138 6.63 10.43 10.62
CA THR A 138 5.98 9.30 9.96
C THR A 138 4.51 9.61 9.73
N TYR A 139 3.81 10.11 10.75
CA TYR A 139 2.42 10.57 10.62
C TYR A 139 2.26 11.61 9.51
N ARG A 140 3.12 12.64 9.46
CA ARG A 140 3.07 13.67 8.40
C ARG A 140 3.24 13.08 6.99
N LYS A 141 4.12 12.08 6.84
CA LYS A 141 4.32 11.38 5.56
C LYS A 141 3.08 10.58 5.18
N VAL A 142 2.48 9.88 6.14
CA VAL A 142 1.23 9.13 5.93
C VAL A 142 0.09 10.06 5.54
N MET A 143 -0.12 11.16 6.27
CA MET A 143 -1.16 12.15 5.96
C MET A 143 -0.96 12.80 4.59
N ARG A 144 0.29 13.06 4.19
CA ARG A 144 0.60 13.54 2.83
C ARG A 144 0.19 12.50 1.79
N SER A 145 0.59 11.24 1.97
CA SER A 145 0.23 10.15 1.06
C SER A 145 -1.28 9.96 0.92
N ILE A 146 -2.02 10.10 2.02
CA ILE A 146 -3.49 10.03 2.00
C ILE A 146 -4.06 11.22 1.21
N LYS A 147 -3.53 12.42 1.44
CA LYS A 147 -3.97 13.64 0.74
C LYS A 147 -3.67 13.61 -0.75
N ASP A 148 -2.54 13.02 -1.14
CA ASP A 148 -2.17 12.87 -2.56
C ASP A 148 -3.18 11.95 -3.30
N ASN A 149 -3.91 11.10 -2.57
CA ASN A 149 -5.06 10.31 -3.02
C ASN A 149 -4.86 9.63 -4.38
N ILE A 150 -3.67 9.03 -4.57
CA ILE A 150 -3.37 8.24 -5.76
C ILE A 150 -4.16 6.92 -5.66
N THR A 151 -5.20 6.78 -6.47
CA THR A 151 -6.06 5.59 -6.46
C THR A 151 -5.47 4.47 -7.32
N GLU A 152 -6.02 3.25 -7.18
CA GLU A 152 -5.62 2.10 -7.99
C GLU A 152 -5.78 2.40 -9.49
N GLU A 153 -6.88 3.06 -9.86
CA GLU A 153 -7.19 3.40 -11.25
C GLU A 153 -6.13 4.34 -11.83
N VAL A 154 -5.67 5.31 -11.05
CA VAL A 154 -4.57 6.21 -11.45
C VAL A 154 -3.30 5.40 -11.67
N VAL A 155 -2.91 4.54 -10.72
CA VAL A 155 -1.71 3.71 -10.84
C VAL A 155 -1.77 2.80 -12.07
N LEU A 156 -2.88 2.10 -12.27
CA LEU A 156 -3.08 1.20 -13.41
C LEU A 156 -3.06 1.96 -14.74
N LYS A 157 -3.63 3.18 -14.78
CA LYS A 157 -3.57 4.04 -15.96
C LYS A 157 -2.11 4.42 -16.28
N GLU A 158 -1.37 4.92 -15.30
CA GLU A 158 0.03 5.33 -15.49
C GLU A 158 0.89 4.14 -15.95
N ILE A 159 0.72 2.95 -15.35
CA ILE A 159 1.42 1.74 -15.79
C ILE A 159 1.12 1.44 -17.27
N ASN A 160 -0.16 1.49 -17.66
CA ASN A 160 -0.57 1.22 -19.05
C ASN A 160 0.00 2.24 -20.05
N GLU A 161 0.22 3.49 -19.63
CA GLU A 161 0.87 4.50 -20.47
C GLU A 161 2.39 4.28 -20.52
N ILE A 162 3.04 3.99 -19.39
CA ILE A 162 4.48 3.77 -19.29
C ILE A 162 4.93 2.57 -20.14
N ILE A 163 4.23 1.43 -20.09
CA ILE A 163 4.61 0.24 -20.87
C ILE A 163 4.53 0.45 -22.38
N ARG A 164 3.79 1.48 -22.85
CA ARG A 164 3.68 1.84 -24.27
C ARG A 164 4.77 2.81 -24.72
N LEU A 165 5.53 3.39 -23.80
CA LEU A 165 6.66 4.25 -24.17
C LEU A 165 7.71 3.41 -24.92
N PRO A 166 8.33 3.94 -26.00
CA PRO A 166 9.29 3.18 -26.83
C PRO A 166 10.39 2.49 -26.01
N LEU A 167 10.89 3.17 -24.97
CA LEU A 167 11.89 2.66 -24.04
C LEU A 167 11.52 1.28 -23.45
N TYR A 168 10.26 1.12 -23.05
CA TYR A 168 9.76 -0.13 -22.44
C TYR A 168 9.23 -1.09 -23.50
N ALA A 169 8.47 -0.60 -24.48
CA ALA A 169 7.84 -1.42 -25.51
C ALA A 169 8.88 -2.25 -26.30
N ASP A 170 9.99 -1.62 -26.71
CA ASP A 170 11.04 -2.31 -27.48
C ASP A 170 11.74 -3.39 -26.64
N ARG A 171 11.96 -3.12 -25.35
CA ARG A 171 12.58 -4.07 -24.43
C ARG A 171 11.67 -5.26 -24.15
N ILE A 172 10.39 -5.00 -23.84
CA ILE A 172 9.38 -6.04 -23.62
C ILE A 172 9.28 -6.94 -24.85
N GLN A 173 9.25 -6.38 -26.06
CA GLN A 173 9.22 -7.16 -27.30
C GLN A 173 10.46 -8.04 -27.49
N ARG A 174 11.67 -7.52 -27.17
CA ARG A 174 12.91 -8.31 -27.24
C ARG A 174 12.88 -9.48 -26.27
N ASP A 175 12.45 -9.25 -25.03
CA ASP A 175 12.39 -10.28 -24.00
C ASP A 175 11.35 -11.37 -24.35
N ILE A 176 10.18 -10.98 -24.88
CA ILE A 176 9.16 -11.93 -25.38
C ILE A 176 9.73 -12.82 -26.49
N LYS A 177 10.40 -12.23 -27.49
CA LYS A 177 11.01 -12.98 -28.59
C LYS A 177 12.08 -13.94 -28.08
N ALA A 178 12.97 -13.48 -27.20
CA ALA A 178 14.01 -14.32 -26.59
C ALA A 178 13.41 -15.51 -25.83
N HIS A 179 12.35 -15.28 -25.05
CA HIS A 179 11.66 -16.34 -24.31
C HIS A 179 11.00 -17.37 -25.24
N GLN A 180 10.32 -16.93 -26.30
CA GLN A 180 9.70 -17.83 -27.29
C GLN A 180 10.76 -18.70 -27.98
N HIS A 181 11.92 -18.13 -28.33
CA HIS A 181 13.04 -18.89 -28.86
C HIS A 181 13.53 -19.95 -27.87
N MET A 182 13.74 -19.61 -26.60
CA MET A 182 14.16 -20.57 -25.56
C MET A 182 13.16 -21.70 -25.32
N VAL A 183 11.85 -21.41 -25.31
CA VAL A 183 10.81 -22.43 -25.13
C VAL A 183 10.75 -23.35 -26.35
N SER A 184 10.90 -22.80 -27.56
CA SER A 184 10.93 -23.58 -28.80
C SER A 184 12.14 -24.52 -28.88
N SER A 185 13.31 -24.10 -28.36
CA SER A 185 14.52 -24.91 -28.36
C SER A 185 14.51 -26.02 -27.30
N ARG A 186 13.74 -25.88 -26.23
CA ARG A 186 13.55 -26.92 -25.20
C ARG A 186 12.53 -28.00 -25.57
N ARG A 187 11.68 -27.74 -26.56
CA ARG A 187 10.67 -28.69 -27.06
C ARG A 187 11.17 -29.55 -28.23
N LYS A 188 12.38 -29.28 -28.73
CA LYS A 188 13.12 -30.13 -29.68
C LYS A 188 14.08 -31.01 -28.90
#